data_AF-A0A938VPG2-F1
#
_entry.id   AF-A0A938VPG2-F1
#
_cell.length_a   1.000
_cell.length_b   1.000
_cell.length_c   1.000
_cell.angle_alpha   90.00
_cell.angle_beta   90.00
_cell.angle_gamma   90.00
#
_symmetry.space_group_name_H-M   'P 1'
#
loop_
_entity.id
_entity.type
_entity.pdbx_description
1 polymer ?
#
loop_
_entity_poly.entity_id
_entity_poly.type
_entity_poly.pdbx_seq_one_letter_code
_entity_poly.pdbx_strand_id
1 'polypeptide(L)'
;MDLHDPAGWGMFFTFTKERGSCGTPYRCLLPKGIEGMLVAGRCMSVTHEALASTRVTATGMACGQAAGTAAALAVATRTSPRQIDVEMLQDHLVQDKAWLRDAWMRDTPLWAAFEADRQRRQEAIRQGGAVGAHTIILR
;
A
#
# COMPACT_ATOMS: atom_id res chain seq x y z
N MET A 1 3.19 5.17 12.62
CA MET A 1 2.80 6.43 11.96
C MET A 1 3.41 7.58 12.72
N ASP A 2 4.01 8.50 11.98
CA ASP A 2 4.65 9.71 12.48
C ASP A 2 3.71 10.91 12.29
N LEU A 3 2.95 11.24 13.34
CA LEU A 3 1.92 12.28 13.34
C LEU A 3 2.50 13.59 13.86
N HIS A 4 2.37 14.65 13.08
CA HIS A 4 2.76 16.00 13.48
C HIS A 4 1.55 16.75 14.04
N ASP A 5 1.75 17.39 15.19
CA ASP A 5 0.77 18.28 15.78
C ASP A 5 0.59 19.52 14.89
N PRO A 6 -0.62 19.79 14.36
CA PRO A 6 -0.87 20.97 13.56
C PRO A 6 -0.67 22.30 14.32
N ALA A 7 -0.70 22.29 15.65
CA ALA A 7 -0.41 23.44 16.51
C ALA A 7 1.08 23.61 16.84
N GLY A 8 1.97 22.72 16.35
CA GLY A 8 3.43 22.90 16.41
C GLY A 8 4.14 22.39 17.66
N TRP A 9 3.43 21.66 18.54
CA TRP A 9 3.95 21.24 19.85
C TRP A 9 4.80 19.95 19.83
N GLY A 10 4.95 19.30 18.68
CA GLY A 10 5.84 18.15 18.54
C GLY A 10 5.30 17.06 17.61
N MET A 11 5.81 15.85 17.84
CA MET A 11 5.61 14.68 17.00
C MET A 11 5.19 13.48 17.87
N PHE A 12 4.15 12.77 17.43
CA PHE A 12 3.60 11.61 18.13
C PHE A 12 3.73 10.35 17.29
N PHE A 13 4.20 9.27 17.93
CA PHE A 13 4.23 7.96 17.31
C PHE A 13 2.97 7.17 17.64
N THR A 14 2.19 6.85 16.62
CA THR A 14 1.08 5.90 16.74
C THR A 14 1.47 4.59 16.08
N PHE A 15 1.38 3.49 16.85
CA PHE A 15 1.65 2.14 16.37
C PHE A 15 0.35 1.42 16.09
N THR A 16 0.29 0.69 14.99
CA THR A 16 -0.84 -0.20 14.69
C THR A 16 -0.82 -1.37 15.68
N LYS A 17 -2.01 -1.81 16.11
CA LYS A 17 -2.15 -3.03 16.92
C LYS A 17 -1.57 -4.21 16.12
N GLU A 18 -0.78 -5.06 16.78
CA GLU A 18 -0.19 -6.28 16.19
C GLU A 18 0.74 -6.07 14.97
N ARG A 19 1.34 -4.88 14.79
CA ARG A 19 2.20 -4.58 13.62
C ARG A 19 1.48 -4.72 12.27
N GLY A 20 0.15 -4.52 12.25
CA GLY A 20 -0.63 -4.55 11.02
C GLY A 20 -0.38 -3.35 10.11
N SER A 21 -0.64 -3.50 8.81
CA SER A 21 -0.63 -2.39 7.84
C SER A 21 -1.98 -1.66 7.85
N CYS A 22 -1.97 -0.33 7.77
CA CYS A 22 -3.17 0.43 7.44
C CYS A 22 -3.39 0.39 5.92
N GLY A 23 -4.29 -0.48 5.47
CA GLY A 23 -4.63 -0.57 4.05
C GLY A 23 -5.12 0.77 3.50
N THR A 24 -4.73 1.10 2.27
CA THR A 24 -5.20 2.31 1.58
C THR A 24 -6.40 1.94 0.69
N PRO A 25 -7.62 2.43 0.98
CA PRO A 25 -8.79 2.13 0.17
C PRO A 25 -8.64 2.67 -1.26
N TYR A 26 -9.01 1.88 -2.27
CA TYR A 26 -8.97 2.30 -3.67
C TYR A 26 -9.70 3.63 -3.93
N ARG A 27 -10.83 3.87 -3.24
CA ARG A 27 -11.60 5.12 -3.33
C ARG A 27 -10.79 6.38 -3.02
N CYS A 28 -9.70 6.29 -2.27
CA CYS A 28 -8.85 7.44 -1.96
C CYS A 28 -8.13 7.98 -3.20
N LEU A 29 -7.99 7.14 -4.25
CA LEU A 29 -7.40 7.51 -5.53
C LEU A 29 -8.40 8.20 -6.47
N LEU A 30 -9.70 8.17 -6.14
CA LEU A 30 -10.77 8.71 -6.98
C LEU A 30 -11.20 10.10 -6.48
N PRO A 31 -10.83 11.20 -7.17
CA PRO A 31 -11.29 12.53 -6.79
C PRO A 31 -12.81 12.64 -6.89
N LYS A 32 -13.42 13.47 -6.03
CA LYS A 32 -14.87 13.69 -6.06
C LYS A 32 -15.25 14.60 -7.24
N GLY A 33 -16.29 14.24 -7.97
CA GLY A 33 -16.87 15.07 -9.03
C GLY A 33 -16.10 15.08 -10.36
N ILE A 34 -15.03 14.29 -10.50
CA ILE A 34 -14.27 14.15 -11.74
C ILE A 34 -14.25 12.67 -12.13
N GLU A 35 -14.77 12.36 -13.31
CA GLU A 35 -14.75 11.02 -13.87
C GLU A 35 -13.52 10.80 -14.75
N GLY A 36 -13.04 9.56 -14.83
CA GLY A 36 -11.85 9.20 -15.63
C GLY A 36 -10.50 9.63 -15.04
N MET A 37 -10.47 10.28 -13.87
CA MET A 37 -9.25 10.76 -13.23
C MET A 37 -8.87 9.89 -12.03
N LEU A 38 -7.57 9.61 -11.90
CA LEU A 38 -6.96 8.96 -10.73
C LEU A 38 -5.86 9.87 -10.17
N VAL A 39 -5.74 9.91 -8.85
CA VAL A 39 -4.69 10.64 -8.12
C VAL A 39 -3.98 9.70 -7.14
N ALA A 40 -2.66 9.81 -7.04
CA ALA A 40 -1.86 8.96 -6.15
C ALA A 40 -0.79 9.77 -5.42
N GLY A 41 -0.44 9.35 -4.20
CA GLY A 41 0.51 10.04 -3.35
C GLY A 41 -0.12 11.21 -2.60
N ARG A 42 0.59 12.32 -2.44
CA ARG A 42 0.20 13.43 -1.54
C ARG A 42 -1.11 14.13 -1.91
N CYS A 43 -1.56 14.03 -3.17
CA CYS A 43 -2.79 14.65 -3.65
C CYS A 43 -4.04 13.77 -3.50
N MET A 44 -3.90 12.55 -2.96
CA MET A 44 -5.02 11.63 -2.80
C MET A 44 -5.90 11.97 -1.58
N SER A 45 -7.16 11.52 -1.58
CA SER A 45 -8.14 11.90 -0.56
C SER A 45 -7.92 11.11 0.74
N VAL A 46 -7.29 11.73 1.74
CA VAL A 46 -7.01 11.14 3.06
C VAL A 46 -7.28 12.15 4.20
N THR A 47 -7.50 11.65 5.42
CA THR A 47 -7.52 12.51 6.62
C THR A 47 -6.10 12.95 6.98
N HIS A 48 -5.97 13.95 7.85
CA HIS A 48 -4.68 14.41 8.38
C HIS A 48 -3.87 13.26 8.97
N GLU A 49 -4.54 12.39 9.72
CA GLU A 49 -3.88 11.27 10.39
C GLU A 49 -3.40 10.21 9.41
N ALA A 50 -4.21 9.89 8.40
CA ALA A 50 -3.84 8.94 7.36
C ALA A 50 -2.69 9.47 6.48
N LEU A 51 -2.61 10.80 6.28
CA LEU A 51 -1.52 11.43 5.53
C LEU A 51 -0.15 11.17 6.17
N ALA A 52 -0.07 10.97 7.49
CA ALA A 52 1.16 10.58 8.18
C ALA A 52 1.76 9.27 7.64
N SER A 53 0.92 8.35 7.13
CA SER A 53 1.35 7.09 6.51
C SER A 53 1.45 7.19 5.00
N THR A 54 0.48 7.82 4.34
CA THR A 54 0.40 7.81 2.87
C THR A 54 1.41 8.74 2.20
N ARG A 55 1.96 9.72 2.93
CA ARG A 55 3.00 10.63 2.40
C ARG A 55 4.37 9.97 2.21
N VAL A 56 4.59 8.78 2.78
CA VAL A 56 5.88 8.07 2.68
C VAL A 56 6.06 7.53 1.26
N THR A 57 7.27 7.63 0.70
CA THR A 57 7.60 7.23 -0.68
C THR A 57 7.11 5.81 -1.00
N ALA A 58 7.36 4.89 -0.09
CA ALA A 58 6.86 3.53 -0.07
C ALA A 58 5.35 3.44 -0.42
N THR A 59 4.50 4.08 0.38
CA THR A 59 3.05 4.10 0.19
C THR A 59 2.66 4.81 -1.10
N GLY A 60 3.35 5.90 -1.43
CA GLY A 60 3.12 6.65 -2.67
C GLY A 60 3.38 5.81 -3.92
N MET A 61 4.46 5.01 -3.95
CA MET A 61 4.76 4.08 -5.03
C MET A 61 3.69 3.00 -5.16
N ALA A 62 3.27 2.38 -4.05
CA ALA A 62 2.22 1.37 -4.05
C ALA A 62 0.88 1.93 -4.57
N CYS A 63 0.52 3.15 -4.15
CA CYS A 63 -0.67 3.84 -4.66
C CYS A 63 -0.54 4.19 -6.15
N GLY A 64 0.66 4.57 -6.60
CA GLY A 64 0.95 4.82 -8.02
C GLY A 64 0.78 3.56 -8.88
N GLN A 65 1.28 2.41 -8.41
CA GLN A 65 1.06 1.13 -9.07
C GLN A 65 -0.43 0.80 -9.15
N ALA A 66 -1.15 0.90 -8.02
CA ALA A 66 -2.59 0.65 -7.99
C ALA A 66 -3.37 1.56 -8.95
N ALA A 67 -3.04 2.85 -9.02
CA ALA A 67 -3.65 3.79 -9.96
C ALA A 67 -3.35 3.44 -11.42
N GLY A 68 -2.10 3.10 -11.75
CA GLY A 68 -1.71 2.70 -13.10
C GLY A 68 -2.43 1.43 -13.57
N THR A 69 -2.44 0.40 -12.71
CA THR A 69 -3.14 -0.87 -12.98
C THR A 69 -4.64 -0.65 -13.14
N ALA A 70 -5.25 0.17 -12.27
CA ALA A 70 -6.65 0.53 -12.37
C ALA A 70 -6.99 1.26 -13.68
N ALA A 71 -6.13 2.18 -14.13
CA ALA A 71 -6.31 2.87 -15.41
C ALA A 71 -6.25 1.89 -16.59
N ALA A 72 -5.29 0.97 -16.57
CA ALA A 72 -5.16 -0.07 -17.61
C ALA A 72 -6.40 -0.98 -17.64
N LEU A 73 -6.90 -1.41 -16.49
CA LEU A 73 -8.13 -2.21 -16.37
C LEU A 73 -9.38 -1.46 -16.85
N ALA A 74 -9.51 -0.18 -16.51
CA ALA A 74 -10.61 0.66 -16.97
C ALA A 74 -10.66 0.72 -18.51
N VAL A 75 -9.50 0.92 -19.16
CA VAL A 75 -9.39 0.91 -20.63
C VAL A 75 -9.72 -0.46 -21.20
N ALA A 76 -9.14 -1.53 -20.65
CA ALA A 76 -9.34 -2.89 -21.15
C ALA A 76 -10.80 -3.36 -21.07
N THR A 77 -11.50 -2.98 -19.99
CA THR A 77 -12.90 -3.35 -19.74
C THR A 77 -13.91 -2.35 -20.30
N ARG A 78 -13.45 -1.24 -20.88
CA ARG A 78 -14.27 -0.12 -21.35
C ARG A 78 -15.18 0.44 -20.25
N THR A 79 -14.65 0.53 -19.04
CA THR A 79 -15.33 1.11 -17.87
C THR A 79 -14.60 2.37 -17.40
N SER A 80 -15.21 3.16 -16.51
CA SER A 80 -14.50 4.24 -15.82
C SER A 80 -13.65 3.66 -14.67
N PRO A 81 -12.58 4.36 -14.23
CA PRO A 81 -11.83 3.98 -13.02
C PRO A 81 -12.70 3.79 -11.77
N ARG A 82 -13.88 4.44 -11.71
CA ARG A 82 -14.83 4.31 -10.60
C ARG A 82 -15.64 3.00 -10.66
N GLN A 83 -15.72 2.38 -11.84
CA GLN A 83 -16.53 1.20 -12.14
C GLN A 83 -15.72 -0.08 -12.35
N ILE A 84 -14.40 -0.03 -12.22
CA ILE A 84 -13.58 -1.23 -12.32
C ILE A 84 -13.92 -2.22 -11.20
N ASP A 85 -13.72 -3.49 -11.51
CA ASP A 85 -13.75 -4.54 -10.50
C ASP A 85 -12.51 -4.42 -9.59
N VAL A 86 -12.75 -4.17 -8.31
CA VAL A 86 -11.69 -4.00 -7.32
C VAL A 86 -11.03 -5.34 -6.99
N GLU A 87 -11.74 -6.46 -7.08
CA GLU A 87 -11.14 -7.79 -6.87
C GLU A 87 -10.14 -8.10 -7.99
N MET A 88 -10.53 -7.82 -9.24
CA MET A 88 -9.63 -7.94 -10.38
C MET A 88 -8.38 -7.05 -10.23
N LEU A 89 -8.54 -5.81 -9.76
CA LEU A 89 -7.40 -4.93 -9.45
C LEU A 89 -6.50 -5.56 -8.38
N GLN A 90 -7.07 -6.10 -7.31
CA GLN A 90 -6.32 -6.72 -6.23
C GLN A 90 -5.55 -7.94 -6.71
N ASP A 91 -6.14 -8.78 -7.56
CA ASP A 91 -5.49 -9.95 -8.16
C ASP A 91 -4.27 -9.56 -8.99
N HIS A 92 -4.40 -8.55 -9.86
CA HIS A 92 -3.27 -8.02 -10.62
C HIS A 92 -2.14 -7.51 -9.71
N LEU A 93 -2.49 -6.78 -8.65
CA LEU A 93 -1.50 -6.27 -7.69
C LEU A 93 -0.80 -7.42 -6.94
N VAL A 94 -1.52 -8.47 -6.56
CA VAL A 94 -0.95 -9.65 -5.90
C VAL A 94 -0.05 -10.44 -6.84
N GLN A 95 -0.41 -10.56 -8.12
CA GLN A 95 0.46 -11.16 -9.14
C GLN A 95 1.79 -10.41 -9.25
N ASP A 96 1.74 -9.08 -9.19
CA ASP A 96 2.90 -8.18 -9.14
C ASP A 96 3.62 -8.15 -7.78
N LYS A 97 3.25 -9.03 -6.84
CA LYS A 97 3.82 -9.16 -5.49
C LYS A 97 3.56 -7.96 -4.58
N ALA A 98 2.55 -7.14 -4.87
CA ALA A 98 2.14 -6.08 -3.96
C ALA A 98 1.50 -6.66 -2.69
N TRP A 99 1.77 -6.03 -1.55
CA TRP A 99 1.21 -6.46 -0.26
C TRP A 99 -0.17 -5.84 -0.02
N LEU A 100 -1.20 -6.69 0.05
CA LEU A 100 -2.56 -6.33 0.45
C LEU A 100 -2.86 -6.92 1.85
N ARG A 101 -3.73 -6.26 2.63
CA ARG A 101 -4.02 -6.54 4.06
C ARG A 101 -4.08 -8.05 4.38
N ASP A 102 -3.52 -8.42 5.53
CA ASP A 102 -3.27 -9.80 6.00
C ASP A 102 -4.40 -10.82 5.79
N ALA A 103 -5.67 -10.41 5.88
CA ALA A 103 -6.79 -11.32 5.66
C ALA A 103 -6.90 -11.86 4.22
N TRP A 104 -6.48 -11.09 3.21
CA TRP A 104 -6.47 -11.54 1.82
C TRP A 104 -5.24 -12.39 1.49
N MET A 105 -4.08 -12.09 2.09
CA MET A 105 -2.87 -12.84 1.80
C MET A 105 -2.80 -14.20 2.51
N ARG A 106 -3.33 -14.33 3.75
CA ARG A 106 -3.22 -15.57 4.54
C ARG A 106 -3.71 -16.83 3.81
N ASP A 107 -4.70 -16.68 2.94
CA ASP A 107 -5.30 -17.79 2.18
C ASP A 107 -4.61 -18.01 0.82
N THR A 108 -3.55 -17.26 0.50
CA THR A 108 -2.78 -17.40 -0.74
C THR A 108 -1.46 -18.14 -0.51
N PRO A 109 -0.96 -18.92 -1.50
CA PRO A 109 0.37 -19.54 -1.44
C PRO A 109 1.52 -18.55 -1.24
N LEU A 110 1.30 -17.27 -1.57
CA LEU A 110 2.29 -16.21 -1.44
C LEU A 110 2.58 -15.85 0.03
N TRP A 111 1.63 -16.05 0.94
CA TRP A 111 1.81 -15.76 2.36
C TRP A 111 2.83 -16.69 3.02
N ALA A 112 2.75 -17.99 2.75
CA ALA A 112 3.72 -18.96 3.26
C ALA A 112 5.15 -18.65 2.74
N ALA A 113 5.27 -18.29 1.46
CA ALA A 113 6.54 -17.90 0.86
C ALA A 113 7.09 -16.58 1.45
N PHE A 114 6.22 -15.60 1.69
CA PHE A 114 6.57 -14.35 2.34
C PHE A 114 7.02 -14.55 3.79
N GLU A 115 6.30 -15.32 4.60
CA GLU A 115 6.69 -15.59 5.99
C GLU A 115 8.01 -16.36 6.08
N ALA A 116 8.23 -17.32 5.17
CA ALA A 116 9.51 -18.01 5.08
C ALA A 116 10.67 -17.07 4.68
N ASP A 117 10.45 -16.16 3.73
CA ASP A 117 11.42 -15.14 3.34
C ASP A 117 11.68 -14.13 4.48
N ARG A 118 10.63 -13.69 5.17
CA ARG A 118 10.71 -12.83 6.35
C ARG A 118 11.50 -13.49 7.48
N GLN A 119 11.22 -14.75 7.82
CA GLN A 119 11.95 -15.50 8.83
C GLN A 119 13.43 -15.62 8.46
N ARG A 120 13.75 -15.97 7.21
CA ARG A 120 15.14 -16.01 6.72
C ARG A 120 15.85 -14.67 6.86
N ARG A 121 15.18 -13.55 6.57
CA ARG A 121 15.76 -12.20 6.74
C ARG A 121 15.96 -11.83 8.20
N GLN A 122 15.03 -12.16 9.09
CA GLN A 122 15.17 -11.92 10.53
C GLN A 122 16.34 -12.72 11.11
N GLU A 123 16.51 -13.96 10.67
CA GLU A 123 17.61 -14.82 11.05
C GLU A 123 18.95 -14.27 10.53
N ALA A 124 19.01 -13.84 9.26
CA ALA A 124 20.20 -13.23 8.67
C ALA A 124 20.62 -11.93 9.39
N ILE A 125 19.65 -11.09 9.80
CA ILE A 125 19.92 -9.87 10.57
C ILE A 125 20.46 -10.21 11.97
N ARG A 126 19.89 -11.22 12.65
CA ARG A 126 20.39 -11.68 13.96
C ARG A 126 21.83 -12.20 13.88
N GLN A 127 22.19 -12.80 12.76
CA GLN A 127 23.52 -13.34 12.49
C GLN A 127 24.50 -12.29 11.93
N GLY A 128 24.11 -11.01 11.85
CA GLY A 128 24.97 -9.93 11.39
C GLY A 128 25.16 -9.83 9.87
N GLY A 129 24.34 -10.54 9.08
CA GLY A 129 24.41 -10.55 7.62
C GLY A 129 23.74 -9.34 6.96
N ALA A 130 24.34 -8.82 5.89
CA ALA A 130 23.73 -7.78 5.06
C ALA A 130 22.61 -8.35 4.17
N VAL A 131 21.40 -7.81 4.27
CA VAL A 131 20.26 -8.24 3.46
C VAL A 131 20.23 -7.43 2.17
N GLY A 132 20.42 -8.09 1.02
CA GLY A 132 20.42 -7.46 -0.31
C GLY A 132 19.12 -6.70 -0.62
N ALA A 133 19.27 -5.50 -1.19
CA ALA A 133 18.24 -4.49 -1.42
C ALA A 133 17.24 -4.79 -2.55
N HIS A 134 16.82 -6.05 -2.74
CA HIS A 134 15.97 -6.45 -3.88
C HIS A 134 14.47 -6.58 -3.58
N THR A 135 14.02 -6.11 -2.42
CA THR A 135 12.58 -5.95 -2.17
C THR A 135 12.40 -4.64 -1.43
N ILE A 136 11.62 -3.74 -2.01
CA ILE A 136 11.19 -2.49 -1.38
C ILE A 136 10.43 -2.88 -0.12
N ILE A 137 11.14 -2.90 1.02
CA ILE A 137 10.52 -2.98 2.33
C ILE A 137 9.88 -1.61 2.53
N LEU A 138 8.56 -1.55 2.41
CA LEU A 138 7.76 -0.50 3.03
C LEU A 138 7.99 -0.66 4.55
N ARG A 139 8.97 0.06 5.11
CA ARG A 139 9.20 0.14 6.56
C ARG A 139 8.15 1.03 7.20
#